data_AF-A0A1I0NWI8-F1
#
_entry.id   AF-A0A1I0NWI8-F1
#
_cell.length_a   1.000
_cell.length_b   1.000
_cell.length_c   1.000
_cell.angle_alpha   90.00
_cell.angle_beta   90.00
_cell.angle_gamma   90.00
#
_symmetry.space_group_name_H-M   'P 1'
#
loop_
_entity.id
_entity.type
_entity.pdbx_description
1 polymer ?
#
loop_
_entity_poly.entity_id
_entity_poly.type
_entity_poly.pdbx_seq_one_letter_code
_entity_poly.pdbx_strand_id
1 'polypeptide(L)' 'MELTKEQLEKEIESLNGQLTGDMFQDMDIKDKIHNLTMKLKGVKPMDSSIDCVGCGS' A
#
# COMPACT_ATOMS: atom_id res chain seq x y z
N MET A 1 16.56 8.64 -10.31
CA MET A 1 17.03 7.31 -9.89
C MET A 1 15.79 6.46 -9.68
N GLU A 2 15.61 5.43 -10.50
CA GLU A 2 14.54 4.45 -10.28
C GLU A 2 14.97 3.55 -9.11
N LEU A 3 14.09 3.41 -8.10
CA LEU A 3 14.33 2.48 -6.98
C LEU A 3 14.37 1.05 -7.52
N THR A 4 15.41 0.29 -7.14
CA THR A 4 15.51 -1.11 -7.53
C THR A 4 14.55 -1.98 -6.71
N LYS A 5 14.21 -3.16 -7.21
CA LYS A 5 13.33 -4.11 -6.51
C LYS A 5 13.83 -4.40 -5.10
N GLU A 6 15.12 -4.62 -4.93
CA GLU A 6 15.75 -4.90 -3.64
C GLU A 6 15.60 -3.73 -2.64
N GLN A 7 15.61 -2.48 -3.13
CA GLN A 7 15.39 -1.31 -2.27
C GLN A 7 13.94 -1.24 -1.81
N LEU A 8 12.99 -1.52 -2.72
CA LEU A 8 11.57 -1.57 -2.37
C LEU A 8 11.28 -2.69 -1.35
N GLU A 9 11.91 -3.86 -1.49
CA GLU A 9 11.77 -4.97 -0.53
C GLU A 9 12.28 -4.57 0.86
N LYS A 10 13.48 -3.98 0.94
CA LYS A 10 14.04 -3.49 2.20
C LYS A 10 13.15 -2.45 2.87
N GLU A 11 12.54 -1.56 2.09
CA GLU A 11 11.68 -0.52 2.61
C GLU A 11 10.35 -1.09 3.13
N ILE A 12 9.77 -2.05 2.39
CA ILE A 12 8.60 -2.82 2.86
C ILE A 12 8.93 -3.57 4.15
N GLU A 13 10.09 -4.22 4.23
CA GLU A 13 10.50 -4.99 5.41
C GLU A 13 10.72 -4.07 6.63
N SER A 14 11.34 -2.91 6.42
CA SER A 14 11.52 -1.89 7.45
C SER A 14 10.19 -1.32 7.96
N LEU A 15 9.23 -1.09 7.06
CA LEU A 15 7.88 -0.65 7.42
C LEU A 15 7.10 -1.75 8.16
N ASN A 16 7.25 -3.01 7.75
CA ASN A 16 6.63 -4.13 8.47
C ASN A 16 7.16 -4.27 9.90
N GLY A 17 8.46 -4.01 10.12
CA GLY A 17 9.05 -3.99 11.47
C GLY A 17 8.57 -2.83 12.35
N GLN A 18 7.99 -1.79 11.76
CA GLN A 18 7.37 -0.66 12.49
C GLN A 18 5.90 -0.91 12.83
N LEU A 19 5.30 -2.00 12.33
CA LEU A 19 3.94 -2.38 12.68
C LEU A 19 3.88 -2.72 14.16
N THR A 20 3.05 -1.97 14.87
CA THR A 20 2.85 -2.09 16.31
C THR A 20 1.76 -3.10 16.66
N GLY A 21 0.93 -3.48 15.67
CA GLY A 21 -0.28 -4.25 15.87
C GLY A 21 -1.50 -3.39 16.21
N ASP A 22 -1.31 -2.09 16.45
CA ASP A 22 -2.41 -1.14 16.63
C ASP A 22 -2.94 -0.70 15.26
N MET A 23 -4.20 -1.03 14.99
CA MET A 23 -4.83 -0.78 13.68
C MET A 23 -4.79 0.70 13.26
N PHE A 24 -4.91 1.64 14.21
CA PHE A 24 -4.92 3.07 13.89
C PHE A 24 -3.52 3.59 13.59
N GLN A 25 -2.52 3.14 14.35
CA GLN A 25 -1.12 3.54 14.12
C GLN A 25 -0.55 2.87 12.87
N ASP A 26 -0.95 1.63 12.61
CA ASP A 26 -0.47 0.83 11.49
C ASP A 26 -1.16 1.20 10.16
N MET A 27 -2.26 1.97 10.18
CA MET A 27 -3.01 2.31 8.96
C MET A 27 -2.14 3.01 7.91
N ASP A 28 -1.37 4.01 8.34
CA ASP A 28 -0.49 4.80 7.46
C ASP A 28 0.69 3.96 6.95
N ILE A 29 1.24 3.10 7.81
CA ILE A 29 2.35 2.19 7.47
C ILE A 29 1.87 1.13 6.46
N LYS A 30 0.69 0.55 6.68
CA LYS A 30 0.09 -0.44 5.79
C LYS A 30 -0.23 0.14 4.42
N ASP A 31 -0.70 1.38 4.35
CA ASP A 31 -0.94 2.06 3.06
C ASP A 31 0.36 2.24 2.28
N LYS A 32 1.44 2.67 2.96
CA LYS A 32 2.78 2.78 2.35
C LYS A 32 3.31 1.43 1.86
N ILE A 33 3.20 0.39 2.69
CA ILE A 33 3.58 -0.98 2.32
C ILE A 33 2.81 -1.42 1.07
N HIS A 34 1.50 -1.18 1.04
CA HIS A 34 0.65 -1.56 -0.09
C HIS A 34 1.10 -0.88 -1.39
N ASN A 35 1.32 0.44 -1.36
CA ASN A 35 1.81 1.22 -2.50
C ASN A 35 3.20 0.74 -2.98
N LEU A 36 4.13 0.48 -2.07
CA LEU A 36 5.46 -0.03 -2.41
C LEU A 36 5.38 -1.45 -3.00
N THR A 37 4.52 -2.31 -2.43
CA THR A 37 4.30 -3.67 -2.93
C THR A 37 3.68 -3.65 -4.33
N MET A 38 2.78 -2.70 -4.61
CA MET A 38 2.22 -2.50 -5.95
C MET A 38 3.29 -2.11 -6.96
N LYS A 39 4.15 -1.13 -6.62
CA LYS A 39 5.30 -0.74 -7.46
C LYS A 39 6.24 -1.90 -7.71
N LEU A 40 6.55 -2.69 -6.68
CA LEU A 40 7.43 -3.85 -6.78
C LEU A 40 6.86 -4.94 -7.68
N LYS A 41 5.57 -5.26 -7.53
CA LYS A 41 4.89 -6.27 -8.35
C LYS A 41 4.47 -5.76 -9.73
N GLY A 42 4.56 -4.46 -9.98
CA GLY A 42 4.14 -3.83 -11.24
C GLY A 42 2.63 -3.89 -11.48
N VAL A 43 1.83 -4.14 -10.43
CA VAL A 43 0.37 -4.14 -10.52
C VAL A 43 -0.12 -2.71 -10.32
N LYS A 44 -0.85 -2.19 -11.31
CA LYS A 44 -1.55 -0.89 -11.19
C LYS A 44 -2.55 -0.95 -10.03
N PRO A 45 -2.80 0.18 -9.34
CA PRO A 45 -3.89 0.24 -8.38
C PRO A 45 -5.15 -0.26 -9.08
N MET A 46 -5.95 -1.09 -8.41
CA MET A 46 -7.33 -1.28 -8.83
C MET A 46 -7.90 0.13 -8.99
N ASP A 47 -8.22 0.46 -10.23
CA ASP A 47 -8.90 1.69 -10.60
C ASP A 47 -10.08 1.80 -9.65
N SER A 48 -9.99 2.68 -8.65
CA SER A 48 -11.10 2.95 -7.73
C SER A 48 -12.16 3.72 -8.49
N SER A 49 -12.68 3.13 -9.56
CA SER A 49 -14.06 3.31 -10.01
C SER A 49 -14.93 2.58 -9.01
N ILE A 50 -15.01 3.12 -7.79
CA ILE A 50 -16.16 2.87 -6.94
C ILE A 50 -17.27 3.67 -7.62
N ASP A 51 -17.94 3.04 -8.58
CA ASP A 51 -19.29 3.42 -8.94
C ASP A 51 -20.11 3.28 -7.66
N CYS A 52 -20.17 4.37 -6.90
CA CYS A 52 -21.22 4.60 -5.95
C CYS A 52 -22.49 4.64 -6.78
N VAL A 53 -23.08 3.47 -7.03
CA VAL A 53 -24.45 3.35 -7.49
C VAL A 53 -25.27 3.86 -6.32
N GLY A 54 -25.41 5.18 -6.25
CA GLY A 54 -26.36 5.85 -5.40
C GLY A 54 -27.72 5.32 -5.77
N CYS A 55 -28.17 4.30 -5.05
CA CYS A 55 -29.56 3.91 -5.03
C CYS A 55 -30.27 5.00 -4.23
N GLY A 56 -30.48 6.14 -4.90
CA GLY A 56 -31.54 7.06 -4.52
C GLY A 56 -32.84 6.28 -4.60
N SER A 57 -33.37 5.94 -3.43
CA SER A 57 -34.77 5.62 -3.24
C SER A 57 -35.41 6.78 -2.49
#